data_AF-A0A7J4V1G0-F1
#
_entry.id   AF-A0A7J4V1G0-F1
#
_cell.length_a   1.000
_cell.length_b   1.000
_cell.length_c   1.000
_cell.angle_alpha   90.00
_cell.angle_beta   90.00
_cell.angle_gamma   90.00
#
_symmetry.space_group_name_H-M   'P 1'
#
loop_
_entity.id
_entity.type
_entity.pdbx_description
1 polymer ?
#
loop_
_entity_poly.entity_id
_entity_poly.type
_entity_poly.pdbx_seq_one_letter_code
_entity_poly.pdbx_strand_id
1 'polypeptide(L)'
;MEIEPKKAPVERDPIRTIMSVISVLIVLVVGVIGYVVYDNSLRSETISKVVVDGSTVTMYYVGMFEDGRVFDTSIYEIASDDALYPKSFTFSMREESSYVPFEMTASLYGESGGTIKGFALGVIGMKLNEKNIIVVAPEDGYAVDPTMVETIDIVEAVPVVETIDETEFRTLFGTSPTLMALTPHYKWGWDVLVVEVGSGFVTFKNIPTVGQVVTPFGDPNDPDSPMGWDCAVESYDPLY
;
A
#
# COMPACT_ATOMS: atom_id res chain seq x y z
N MET A 1 54.93 84.05 -23.55
CA MET A 1 54.20 82.91 -22.97
C MET A 1 53.22 83.51 -21.98
N GLU A 2 51.99 83.77 -22.42
CA GLU A 2 50.98 84.48 -21.65
C GLU A 2 50.16 83.45 -20.87
N ILE A 3 50.14 83.58 -19.55
CA ILE A 3 49.52 82.62 -18.63
C ILE A 3 48.05 83.03 -18.47
N GLU A 4 47.11 82.20 -18.91
CA GLU A 4 45.68 82.43 -18.69
C GLU A 4 45.36 82.52 -17.19
N PRO A 5 44.55 83.51 -16.75
CA PRO A 5 44.15 83.63 -15.37
C PRO A 5 43.19 82.49 -14.97
N LYS A 6 43.58 81.78 -13.91
CA LYS A 6 42.82 80.70 -13.27
C LYS A 6 41.44 81.20 -12.81
N LYS A 7 40.38 80.61 -13.37
CA LYS A 7 38.97 80.87 -13.02
C LYS A 7 38.74 80.75 -11.51
N ALA A 8 38.17 81.80 -10.90
CA ALA A 8 37.86 81.83 -9.47
C ALA A 8 36.83 80.73 -9.09
N PRO A 9 36.98 80.09 -7.92
CA PRO A 9 36.08 79.04 -7.49
C PRO A 9 34.68 79.60 -7.21
N VAL A 10 33.66 78.93 -7.77
CA VAL A 10 32.24 79.28 -7.59
C VAL A 10 31.83 79.03 -6.14
N GLU A 11 31.28 80.05 -5.48
CA GLU A 11 30.74 79.98 -4.12
C GLU A 11 29.55 79.01 -4.10
N ARG A 12 29.63 77.99 -3.24
CA ARG A 12 28.61 76.93 -3.17
C ARG A 12 27.41 77.42 -2.36
N ASP A 13 26.24 77.46 -3.00
CA ASP A 13 24.98 77.77 -2.33
C ASP A 13 24.70 76.77 -1.19
N PRO A 14 24.65 77.22 0.07
CA PRO A 14 24.48 76.34 1.22
C PRO A 14 23.13 75.64 1.22
N ILE A 15 22.07 76.27 0.68
CA ILE A 15 20.73 75.70 0.63
C ILE A 15 20.69 74.55 -0.38
N ARG A 16 21.28 74.72 -1.56
CA ARG A 16 21.40 73.65 -2.56
C ARG A 16 22.24 72.48 -2.04
N THR A 17 23.31 72.78 -1.31
CA THR A 17 24.16 71.74 -0.70
C THR A 17 23.39 70.94 0.37
N ILE A 18 22.63 71.62 1.23
CA ILE A 18 21.76 70.97 2.24
C ILE A 18 20.69 70.10 1.56
N MET A 19 20.02 70.61 0.52
CA MET A 19 19.00 69.86 -0.23
C MET A 19 19.57 68.63 -0.93
N SER A 20 20.79 68.72 -1.49
CA SER A 20 21.48 67.56 -2.06
C SER A 20 21.82 66.51 -1.00
N VAL A 21 22.29 66.92 0.18
CA VAL A 21 22.59 65.99 1.29
C VAL A 21 21.34 65.29 1.79
N ILE A 22 20.24 66.03 1.97
CA ILE A 22 18.95 65.46 2.39
C ILE A 22 18.42 64.48 1.32
N SER A 23 18.53 64.83 0.04
CA SER A 23 18.08 63.95 -1.05
C SER A 23 18.87 62.64 -1.08
N VAL A 24 20.19 62.69 -0.87
CA VAL A 24 21.05 61.50 -0.79
C VAL A 24 20.68 60.65 0.44
N LEU A 25 20.42 61.28 1.59
CA LEU A 25 19.97 60.58 2.79
C LEU A 25 18.62 59.87 2.59
N ILE A 26 17.66 60.51 1.92
CA ILE A 26 16.36 59.90 1.62
C ILE A 26 16.53 58.68 0.71
N VAL A 27 17.34 58.79 -0.34
CA VAL A 27 17.61 57.67 -1.26
C VAL A 27 18.27 56.50 -0.52
N LEU A 28 19.21 56.77 0.39
CA LEU A 28 19.83 55.74 1.22
C LEU A 28 18.80 55.07 2.15
N VAL A 29 17.92 55.85 2.79
CA VAL A 29 16.87 55.30 3.67
C VAL A 29 15.89 54.44 2.89
N VAL A 30 15.44 54.88 1.71
CA VAL A 30 14.56 54.10 0.83
C VAL A 30 15.23 52.82 0.35
N GLY A 31 16.52 52.88 0.01
CA GLY A 31 17.31 51.70 -0.36
C GLY A 31 17.42 50.69 0.80
N VAL A 32 17.66 51.16 2.03
CA VAL A 32 17.70 50.31 3.23
C VAL A 32 16.33 49.70 3.51
N ILE A 33 15.25 50.48 3.43
CA ILE A 33 13.88 49.97 3.62
C ILE A 33 13.56 48.91 2.55
N GLY A 34 13.89 49.19 1.28
CA GLY A 34 13.70 48.24 0.19
C GLY A 34 14.49 46.95 0.39
N TYR A 35 15.73 47.04 0.84
CA TYR A 35 16.57 45.90 1.19
C TYR A 35 15.96 45.08 2.35
N VAL A 36 15.51 45.74 3.42
CA VAL A 36 14.88 45.06 4.57
C VAL A 36 13.59 44.36 4.16
N VAL A 37 12.76 45.00 3.35
CA VAL A 37 11.52 44.38 2.84
C VAL A 37 11.82 43.19 1.93
N TYR A 38 12.83 43.30 1.07
CA TYR A 38 13.28 42.21 0.19
C TYR A 38 13.85 41.02 0.98
N ASP A 39 14.78 41.26 1.91
CA ASP A 39 15.34 40.20 2.79
C ASP A 39 14.24 39.52 3.61
N ASN A 40 13.28 40.29 4.13
CA ASN A 40 12.18 39.75 4.90
C ASN A 40 11.19 38.94 4.03
N SER A 41 11.00 39.32 2.76
CA SER A 41 10.21 38.53 1.81
C SER A 41 10.85 37.18 1.47
N LEU A 42 12.18 37.11 1.40
CA LEU A 42 12.91 35.86 1.20
C LEU A 42 12.88 34.95 2.44
N ARG A 43 12.91 35.54 3.64
CA ARG A 43 12.82 34.81 4.91
C ARG A 43 11.45 34.16 5.15
N SER A 44 10.39 34.69 4.52
CA SER A 44 9.02 34.20 4.70
C SER A 44 8.77 32.81 4.10
N GLU A 45 9.67 32.25 3.30
CA GLU A 45 9.57 30.88 2.78
C GLU A 45 10.06 29.80 3.76
N THR A 46 10.63 30.14 4.91
CA THR A 46 11.19 29.16 5.86
C THR A 46 10.31 28.95 7.10
N ILE A 47 8.99 28.88 6.95
CA ILE A 47 8.17 28.16 7.92
C ILE A 47 8.03 26.75 7.37
N SER A 48 8.92 25.84 7.80
CA SER A 48 8.75 24.42 7.46
C SER A 48 7.41 23.98 8.02
N LYS A 49 6.41 23.79 7.15
CA LYS A 49 5.12 23.23 7.55
C LYS A 49 5.40 21.83 8.09
N VAL A 50 5.19 21.64 9.38
CA VAL A 50 5.36 20.36 10.06
C VAL A 50 4.00 19.68 10.16
N VAL A 51 3.97 18.38 9.92
CA VAL A 51 2.78 17.56 10.13
C VAL A 51 2.49 17.47 11.62
N VAL A 52 1.30 17.89 12.02
CA VAL A 52 0.77 17.73 13.37
C VAL A 52 -0.49 16.87 13.34
N ASP A 53 -0.96 16.45 14.51
CA ASP A 53 -2.23 15.74 14.67
C ASP A 53 -3.38 16.41 13.89
N GLY A 54 -4.14 15.62 13.12
CA GLY A 54 -5.24 16.09 12.27
C GLY A 54 -4.83 16.79 10.97
N SER A 55 -3.54 16.88 10.64
CA SER A 55 -3.09 17.44 9.36
C SER A 55 -3.48 16.53 8.20
N THR A 56 -4.01 17.10 7.12
CA THR A 56 -4.07 16.41 5.83
C THR A 56 -2.69 16.40 5.19
N VAL A 57 -2.23 15.22 4.80
CA VAL A 57 -0.91 14.98 4.21
C VAL A 57 -1.10 14.26 2.88
N THR A 58 -0.46 14.79 1.84
CA THR A 58 -0.43 14.18 0.50
C THR A 58 1.02 13.80 0.20
N MET A 59 1.28 12.54 -0.14
CA MET A 59 2.65 12.03 -0.30
C MET A 59 2.76 10.89 -1.31
N TYR A 60 3.97 10.70 -1.82
CA TYR A 60 4.35 9.44 -2.47
C TYR A 60 4.92 8.47 -1.43
N TYR A 61 4.62 7.18 -1.54
CA TYR A 61 5.11 6.15 -0.62
C TYR A 61 5.53 4.88 -1.33
N VAL A 62 6.34 4.09 -0.61
CA VAL A 62 6.74 2.73 -0.99
C VAL A 62 6.63 1.87 0.26
N GLY A 63 5.68 0.93 0.27
CA GLY A 63 5.53 -0.08 1.31
C GLY A 63 6.45 -1.26 1.01
N MET A 64 7.38 -1.55 1.92
CA MET A 64 8.35 -2.62 1.77
C MET A 64 8.43 -3.49 3.03
N PHE A 65 8.74 -4.77 2.83
CA PHE A 65 9.16 -5.65 3.91
C PHE A 65 10.62 -5.36 4.30
N GLU A 66 11.04 -5.87 5.47
CA GLU A 66 12.43 -5.74 5.94
C GLU A 66 13.45 -6.38 4.98
N ASP A 67 13.01 -7.35 4.17
CA ASP A 67 13.83 -8.00 3.14
C ASP A 67 13.95 -7.19 1.83
N GLY A 68 13.32 -6.02 1.77
CA GLY A 68 13.39 -5.09 0.63
C GLY A 68 12.34 -5.32 -0.46
N ARG A 69 11.48 -6.36 -0.34
CA ARG A 69 10.40 -6.57 -1.31
C ARG A 69 9.31 -5.51 -1.15
N VAL A 70 8.88 -4.91 -2.26
CA VAL A 70 7.79 -3.93 -2.32
C VAL A 70 6.46 -4.67 -2.36
N PHE A 71 5.58 -4.37 -1.40
CA PHE A 71 4.21 -4.91 -1.39
C PHE A 71 3.17 -3.89 -1.87
N ASP A 72 3.48 -2.60 -1.85
CA ASP A 72 2.61 -1.55 -2.40
C ASP A 72 3.41 -0.26 -2.68
N THR A 73 2.95 0.57 -3.62
CA THR A 73 3.54 1.89 -3.88
C THR A 73 2.57 2.79 -4.65
N SER A 74 2.69 4.10 -4.43
CA SER A 74 2.04 5.13 -5.25
C SER A 74 2.90 5.66 -6.40
N ILE A 75 4.06 5.05 -6.67
CA ILE A 75 5.00 5.49 -7.71
C ILE A 75 5.08 4.45 -8.83
N TYR A 76 4.63 4.80 -10.04
CA TYR A 76 4.60 3.86 -11.18
C TYR A 76 5.98 3.34 -11.57
N GLU A 77 7.02 4.19 -11.55
CA GLU A 77 8.39 3.78 -11.88
C GLU A 77 8.91 2.68 -10.95
N ILE A 78 8.50 2.71 -9.67
CA ILE A 78 8.84 1.67 -8.69
C ILE A 78 7.99 0.42 -8.92
N ALA A 79 6.70 0.60 -9.23
CA ALA A 79 5.79 -0.50 -9.51
C ALA A 79 6.21 -1.33 -10.73
N SER A 80 6.67 -0.66 -11.80
CA SER A 80 7.03 -1.27 -13.08
C SER A 80 8.44 -1.85 -13.14
N ASP A 81 9.33 -1.51 -12.20
CA ASP A 81 10.71 -2.00 -12.15
C ASP A 81 10.89 -3.09 -11.08
N ASP A 82 10.76 -4.35 -11.48
CA ASP A 82 11.00 -5.52 -10.61
C ASP A 82 12.49 -5.82 -10.40
N ALA A 83 13.36 -5.33 -11.29
CA ALA A 83 14.80 -5.58 -11.21
C ALA A 83 15.45 -4.78 -10.08
N LEU A 84 15.06 -3.51 -9.91
CA LEU A 84 15.54 -2.66 -8.83
C LEU A 84 14.65 -2.72 -7.58
N TYR A 85 13.36 -3.03 -7.74
CA TYR A 85 12.40 -3.08 -6.64
C TYR A 85 11.63 -4.41 -6.67
N PRO A 86 12.22 -5.51 -6.17
CA PRO A 86 11.58 -6.82 -6.19
C PRO A 86 10.18 -6.78 -5.55
N LYS A 87 9.17 -7.35 -6.21
CA LYS A 87 7.80 -7.34 -5.70
C LYS A 87 7.51 -8.49 -4.72
N SER A 88 6.64 -8.23 -3.75
CA SER A 88 6.09 -9.28 -2.90
C SER A 88 5.12 -10.15 -3.69
N PHE A 89 4.82 -11.33 -3.14
CA PHE A 89 3.79 -12.21 -3.68
C PHE A 89 2.40 -11.56 -3.74
N THR A 90 2.12 -10.63 -2.81
CA THR A 90 0.84 -9.92 -2.69
C THR A 90 0.77 -8.64 -3.52
N PHE A 91 1.83 -8.29 -4.23
CA PHE A 91 1.84 -7.08 -5.05
C PHE A 91 0.99 -7.27 -6.30
N SER A 92 0.07 -6.34 -6.54
CA SER A 92 -0.76 -6.32 -7.74
C SER A 92 -0.46 -5.07 -8.57
N MET A 93 -0.03 -5.28 -9.82
CA MET A 93 0.17 -4.18 -10.77
C MET A 93 -1.17 -3.53 -11.10
N ARG A 94 -1.20 -2.20 -11.12
CA ARG A 94 -2.37 -1.39 -11.48
C ARG A 94 -2.12 -0.67 -12.81
N GLU A 95 -3.16 -0.06 -13.35
CA GLU A 95 -3.03 0.88 -14.46
C GLU A 95 -2.13 2.05 -14.07
N GLU A 96 -1.29 2.53 -15.00
CA GLU A 96 -0.30 3.59 -14.74
C GLU A 96 -0.94 4.85 -14.14
N SER A 97 -2.13 5.23 -14.61
CA SER A 97 -2.87 6.40 -14.11
C SER A 97 -3.33 6.27 -12.66
N SER A 98 -3.31 5.09 -12.07
CA SER A 98 -3.70 4.85 -10.67
C SER A 98 -2.60 5.17 -9.66
N TYR A 99 -1.35 5.37 -10.11
CA TYR A 99 -0.21 5.69 -9.26
C TYR A 99 -0.13 7.21 -9.02
N VAL A 100 -0.94 7.69 -8.10
CA VAL A 100 -1.05 9.10 -7.71
C VAL A 100 -0.68 9.30 -6.24
N PRO A 101 -0.31 10.52 -5.81
CA PRO A 101 -0.05 10.79 -4.40
C PRO A 101 -1.17 10.28 -3.48
N PHE A 102 -0.78 9.63 -2.41
CA PHE A 102 -1.68 9.16 -1.37
C PHE A 102 -2.00 10.29 -0.40
N GLU A 103 -3.29 10.50 -0.14
CA GLU A 103 -3.77 11.47 0.84
C GLU A 103 -4.28 10.75 2.08
N MET A 104 -3.90 11.24 3.26
CA MET A 104 -4.44 10.79 4.54
C MET A 104 -4.48 11.92 5.56
N THR A 105 -5.22 11.70 6.66
CA THR A 105 -5.22 12.58 7.82
C THR A 105 -4.32 11.97 8.90
N ALA A 106 -3.30 12.72 9.33
CA ALA A 106 -2.40 12.29 10.40
C ALA A 106 -3.20 11.97 11.67
N SER A 107 -2.84 10.88 12.34
CA SER A 107 -3.53 10.22 13.47
C SER A 107 -4.83 9.47 13.19
N LEU A 108 -5.43 9.60 12.00
CA LEU A 108 -6.62 8.84 11.63
C LEU A 108 -6.22 7.55 10.90
N TYR A 109 -6.52 6.40 11.49
CA TYR A 109 -6.16 5.07 10.96
C TYR A 109 -7.32 4.08 11.08
N GLY A 110 -7.13 2.87 10.54
CA GLY A 110 -8.16 1.84 10.44
C GLY A 110 -9.21 2.19 9.38
N GLU A 111 -10.41 1.63 9.51
CA GLU A 111 -11.50 1.82 8.54
C GLU A 111 -11.85 3.29 8.30
N SER A 112 -11.81 4.11 9.36
CA SER A 112 -12.12 5.54 9.25
C SER A 112 -11.00 6.38 8.64
N GLY A 113 -9.75 5.87 8.63
CA GLY A 113 -8.59 6.59 8.11
C GLY A 113 -8.06 6.08 6.78
N GLY A 114 -8.46 4.88 6.36
CA GLY A 114 -7.98 4.27 5.12
C GLY A 114 -6.49 3.95 5.12
N THR A 115 -5.87 3.84 6.30
CA THR A 115 -4.43 3.62 6.46
C THR A 115 -4.11 2.90 7.77
N ILE A 116 -2.91 2.34 7.87
CA ILE A 116 -2.42 1.65 9.07
C ILE A 116 -1.96 2.64 10.15
N LYS A 117 -2.05 2.22 11.41
CA LYS A 117 -1.73 3.05 12.58
C LYS A 117 -0.31 3.59 12.55
N GLY A 118 0.66 2.73 12.26
CA GLY A 118 2.08 3.10 12.23
C GLY A 118 2.37 4.18 11.17
N PHE A 119 1.67 4.16 10.05
CA PHE A 119 1.86 5.16 9.00
C PHE A 119 1.18 6.48 9.36
N ALA A 120 -0.07 6.45 9.85
CA ALA A 120 -0.80 7.63 10.29
C ALA A 120 -0.12 8.40 11.44
N LEU A 121 0.54 7.68 12.35
CA LEU A 121 1.29 8.27 13.46
C LEU A 121 2.72 8.63 13.06
N GLY A 122 3.38 7.80 12.25
CA GLY A 122 4.78 7.98 11.88
C GLY A 122 5.05 9.24 11.05
N VAL A 123 4.05 9.79 10.37
CA VAL A 123 4.18 11.05 9.63
C VAL A 123 4.17 12.29 10.54
N ILE A 124 3.71 12.18 11.78
CA ILE A 124 3.66 13.32 12.71
C ILE A 124 5.08 13.79 13.02
N GLY A 125 5.33 15.08 12.86
CA GLY A 125 6.66 15.69 13.02
C GLY A 125 7.48 15.77 11.74
N MET A 126 7.05 15.12 10.64
CA MET A 126 7.69 15.28 9.34
C MET A 126 7.48 16.71 8.80
N LYS A 127 8.49 17.23 8.11
CA LYS A 127 8.42 18.51 7.40
C LYS A 127 7.88 18.32 5.99
N LEU A 128 7.28 19.37 5.44
CA LEU A 128 6.90 19.42 4.04
C LEU A 128 8.09 19.08 3.14
N ASN A 129 7.86 18.17 2.19
CA ASN A 129 8.86 17.62 1.25
C ASN A 129 9.99 16.80 1.90
N GLU A 130 9.87 16.43 3.17
CA GLU A 130 10.79 15.50 3.80
C GLU A 130 10.58 14.07 3.27
N LYS A 131 11.68 13.37 2.99
CA LYS A 131 11.69 11.93 2.73
C LYS A 131 12.23 11.23 3.96
N ASN A 132 11.48 10.27 4.49
CA ASN A 132 11.89 9.51 5.67
C ASN A 132 11.45 8.04 5.55
N ILE A 133 12.08 7.15 6.33
CA ILE A 133 11.68 5.76 6.48
C ILE A 133 10.95 5.63 7.82
N ILE A 134 9.70 5.17 7.77
CA ILE A 134 8.91 4.85 8.95
C ILE A 134 8.92 3.33 9.10
N VAL A 135 9.52 2.86 10.20
CA VAL A 135 9.48 1.44 10.55
C VAL A 135 8.19 1.18 11.32
N VAL A 136 7.37 0.25 10.83
CA VAL A 136 6.06 -0.08 11.41
C VAL A 136 6.13 -1.49 11.98
N ALA A 137 5.89 -1.60 13.29
CA ALA A 137 5.77 -2.90 13.93
C ALA A 137 4.48 -3.62 13.48
N PRO A 138 4.41 -4.97 13.50
CA PRO A 138 3.24 -5.71 13.05
C PRO A 138 1.93 -5.25 13.72
N GLU A 139 1.95 -4.99 15.02
CA GLU A 139 0.81 -4.51 15.82
C GLU A 139 0.27 -3.13 15.39
N ASP A 140 1.09 -2.33 14.72
CA ASP A 140 0.73 -1.02 14.19
C ASP A 140 0.49 -1.04 12.67
N GLY A 141 0.75 -2.19 12.03
CA GLY A 141 0.54 -2.45 10.62
C GLY A 141 -0.56 -3.48 10.41
N TYR A 142 -0.14 -4.69 10.01
CA TYR A 142 -1.02 -5.83 9.74
C TYR A 142 -0.66 -6.97 10.70
N ALA A 143 -1.20 -6.91 11.92
CA ALA A 143 -0.99 -7.97 12.90
C ALA A 143 -1.62 -9.28 12.41
N VAL A 144 -0.94 -10.40 12.67
CA VAL A 144 -1.53 -11.72 12.44
C VAL A 144 -2.66 -11.91 13.43
N ASP A 145 -3.86 -12.16 12.93
CA ASP A 145 -4.97 -12.62 13.75
C ASP A 145 -4.82 -14.14 13.96
N PRO A 146 -4.60 -14.61 15.20
CA PRO A 146 -4.46 -16.04 15.47
C PRO A 146 -5.70 -16.86 15.08
N THR A 147 -6.88 -16.23 14.98
CA THR A 147 -8.11 -16.90 14.55
C THR A 147 -8.18 -17.13 13.05
N MET A 148 -7.35 -16.43 12.27
CA MET A 148 -7.19 -16.63 10.82
C MET A 148 -6.02 -17.56 10.49
N VAL A 149 -5.37 -18.17 11.49
CA VAL A 149 -4.27 -19.11 11.30
C VAL A 149 -4.80 -20.53 11.30
N GLU A 150 -4.68 -21.20 10.17
CA GLU A 150 -4.99 -22.62 10.03
C GLU A 150 -3.70 -23.45 9.95
N THR A 151 -3.71 -24.62 10.58
CA THR A 151 -2.64 -25.62 10.45
C THR A 151 -3.17 -26.78 9.65
N ILE A 152 -2.51 -27.06 8.53
CA ILE A 152 -2.85 -28.12 7.61
C ILE A 152 -1.67 -29.08 7.54
N ASP A 153 -1.94 -30.37 7.59
CA ASP A 153 -0.91 -31.38 7.42
C ASP A 153 -0.40 -31.37 5.97
N ILE A 154 0.92 -31.52 5.79
CA ILE A 154 1.53 -31.62 4.46
C ILE A 154 0.98 -32.82 3.69
N VAL A 155 0.57 -33.87 4.42
CA VAL A 155 -0.04 -35.08 3.88
C VAL A 155 -1.34 -35.34 4.64
N GLU A 156 -2.47 -35.31 3.93
CA GLU A 156 -3.79 -35.60 4.47
C GLU A 156 -4.33 -36.91 3.87
N ALA A 157 -4.88 -37.78 4.72
CA ALA A 157 -5.54 -39.01 4.29
C ALA A 157 -7.05 -38.80 4.20
N VAL A 158 -7.62 -38.94 3.00
CA VAL A 158 -9.05 -38.89 2.76
C VAL A 158 -9.61 -40.32 2.68
N PRO A 159 -10.66 -40.68 3.44
CA PRO A 159 -11.26 -42.01 3.35
C PRO A 159 -11.74 -42.30 1.94
N VAL A 160 -11.48 -43.51 1.43
CA VAL A 160 -11.97 -43.88 0.10
C VAL A 160 -13.47 -44.08 0.11
N VAL A 161 -14.07 -44.48 1.24
CA VAL A 161 -15.51 -44.61 1.41
C VAL A 161 -15.97 -43.77 2.60
N GLU A 162 -16.99 -42.94 2.38
CA GLU A 162 -17.60 -42.09 3.39
C GLU A 162 -19.11 -42.30 3.41
N THR A 163 -19.70 -42.20 4.60
CA THR A 163 -21.15 -42.25 4.80
C THR A 163 -21.57 -41.01 5.58
N ILE A 164 -22.44 -40.20 4.98
CA ILE A 164 -22.97 -38.96 5.55
C ILE A 164 -24.49 -38.95 5.48
N ASP A 165 -25.14 -38.02 6.17
CA ASP A 165 -26.58 -37.84 6.03
C ASP A 165 -26.94 -37.18 4.68
N GLU A 166 -28.17 -37.42 4.22
CA GLU A 166 -28.63 -36.88 2.95
C GLU A 166 -28.65 -35.34 2.91
N THR A 167 -28.81 -34.66 4.06
CA THR A 167 -28.81 -33.19 4.14
C THR A 167 -27.39 -32.65 4.00
N GLU A 168 -26.43 -33.27 4.67
CA GLU A 168 -25.00 -32.98 4.53
C GLU A 168 -24.53 -33.22 3.09
N PHE A 169 -24.95 -34.32 2.46
CA PHE A 169 -24.63 -34.57 1.04
C PHE A 169 -25.11 -33.43 0.13
N ARG A 170 -26.34 -32.97 0.32
CA ARG A 170 -26.89 -31.85 -0.47
C ARG A 170 -26.13 -30.55 -0.22
N THR A 171 -25.65 -30.35 0.99
CA THR A 171 -24.85 -29.16 1.36
C THR A 171 -23.47 -29.21 0.71
N LEU A 172 -22.81 -30.37 0.76
CA LEU A 172 -21.45 -30.57 0.24
C LEU A 172 -21.38 -30.59 -1.28
N PHE A 173 -22.35 -31.22 -1.94
CA PHE A 173 -22.34 -31.46 -3.39
C PHE A 173 -23.33 -30.60 -4.17
N GLY A 174 -24.21 -29.84 -3.51
CA GLY A 174 -25.21 -28.99 -4.16
C GLY A 174 -26.29 -29.74 -4.94
N THR A 175 -26.36 -31.07 -4.82
CA THR A 175 -27.28 -31.92 -5.59
C THR A 175 -27.91 -33.01 -4.73
N SER A 176 -29.00 -33.61 -5.22
CA SER A 176 -29.61 -34.78 -4.58
C SER A 176 -28.75 -36.02 -4.83
N PRO A 177 -28.58 -36.91 -3.84
CA PRO A 177 -27.84 -38.14 -4.06
C PRO A 177 -28.58 -39.03 -5.07
N THR A 178 -27.85 -39.53 -6.07
CA THR A 178 -28.37 -40.46 -7.07
C THR A 178 -27.47 -41.67 -7.11
N LEU A 179 -28.03 -42.84 -6.83
CA LEU A 179 -27.28 -44.10 -6.81
C LEU A 179 -26.53 -44.32 -8.13
N MET A 180 -25.26 -44.71 -8.05
CA MET A 180 -24.32 -44.91 -9.16
C MET A 180 -23.96 -43.65 -9.97
N ALA A 181 -24.32 -42.45 -9.51
CA ALA A 181 -23.89 -41.22 -10.16
C ALA A 181 -22.47 -40.83 -9.76
N LEU A 182 -21.73 -40.26 -10.72
CA LEU A 182 -20.51 -39.50 -10.46
C LEU A 182 -20.87 -38.06 -10.12
N THR A 183 -20.32 -37.55 -9.04
CA THR A 183 -20.57 -36.19 -8.55
C THR A 183 -19.24 -35.52 -8.23
N PRO A 184 -18.96 -34.31 -8.74
CA PRO A 184 -17.74 -33.58 -8.40
C PRO A 184 -17.70 -33.20 -6.92
N HIS A 185 -16.63 -33.53 -6.22
CA HIS A 185 -16.41 -33.09 -4.85
C HIS A 185 -15.91 -31.65 -4.84
N TYR A 186 -16.71 -30.71 -4.33
CA TYR A 186 -16.39 -29.29 -4.40
C TYR A 186 -15.08 -28.93 -3.68
N LYS A 187 -14.87 -29.47 -2.47
CA LYS A 187 -13.60 -29.33 -1.74
C LYS A 187 -12.45 -29.97 -2.53
N TRP A 188 -12.47 -31.28 -2.72
CA TRP A 188 -11.30 -31.99 -3.26
C TRP A 188 -11.06 -31.88 -4.76
N GLY A 189 -12.02 -31.39 -5.56
CA GLY A 189 -11.88 -31.24 -7.01
C GLY A 189 -11.87 -32.54 -7.83
N TRP A 190 -11.96 -33.71 -7.22
CA TRP A 190 -12.15 -35.00 -7.90
C TRP A 190 -13.60 -35.49 -7.79
N ASP A 191 -13.97 -36.47 -8.62
CA ASP A 191 -15.29 -37.08 -8.58
C ASP A 191 -15.46 -38.07 -7.43
N VAL A 192 -16.69 -38.20 -6.95
CA VAL A 192 -17.14 -39.30 -6.08
C VAL A 192 -18.18 -40.15 -6.78
N LEU A 193 -18.23 -41.44 -6.46
CA LEU A 193 -19.30 -42.35 -6.89
C LEU A 193 -20.26 -42.63 -5.73
N VAL A 194 -21.54 -42.32 -5.90
CA VAL A 194 -22.57 -42.67 -4.91
C VAL A 194 -22.85 -44.17 -4.99
N VAL A 195 -22.54 -44.92 -3.93
CA VAL A 195 -22.66 -46.38 -3.88
C VAL A 195 -23.88 -46.87 -3.11
N GLU A 196 -24.43 -46.04 -2.21
CA GLU A 196 -25.65 -46.37 -1.46
C GLU A 196 -26.46 -45.11 -1.15
N VAL A 197 -27.78 -45.19 -1.29
CA VAL A 197 -28.72 -44.16 -0.86
C VAL A 197 -29.88 -44.87 -0.16
N GLY A 198 -30.04 -44.64 1.14
CA GLY A 198 -31.05 -45.35 1.92
C GLY A 198 -31.07 -44.93 3.38
N SER A 199 -32.23 -45.06 4.02
CA SER A 199 -32.40 -44.80 5.46
C SER A 199 -31.97 -43.39 5.92
N GLY A 200 -31.98 -42.40 5.02
CA GLY A 200 -31.53 -41.02 5.29
C GLY A 200 -30.03 -40.80 5.20
N PHE A 201 -29.26 -41.82 4.79
CA PHE A 201 -27.82 -41.76 4.63
C PHE A 201 -27.40 -41.97 3.17
N VAL A 202 -26.24 -41.45 2.84
CA VAL A 202 -25.59 -41.57 1.54
C VAL A 202 -24.18 -42.07 1.75
N THR A 203 -23.84 -43.18 1.11
CA THR A 203 -22.47 -43.68 1.06
C THR A 203 -21.90 -43.40 -0.33
N PHE A 204 -20.72 -42.79 -0.38
CA PHE A 204 -20.02 -42.52 -1.63
C PHE A 204 -18.54 -42.93 -1.53
N LYS A 205 -17.92 -43.08 -2.71
CA LYS A 205 -16.52 -43.44 -2.86
C LYS A 205 -15.74 -42.28 -3.49
N ASN A 206 -14.64 -41.83 -2.87
CA ASN A 206 -13.70 -40.88 -3.46
C ASN A 206 -12.92 -41.53 -4.61
N ILE A 207 -12.83 -40.86 -5.77
CA ILE A 207 -12.14 -41.37 -6.96
C ILE A 207 -11.11 -40.34 -7.49
N PRO A 208 -10.03 -40.11 -6.72
CA PRO A 208 -8.94 -39.26 -7.19
C PRO A 208 -8.11 -39.96 -8.27
N THR A 209 -7.36 -39.18 -9.05
CA THR A 209 -6.32 -39.69 -9.94
C THR A 209 -4.95 -39.41 -9.32
N VAL A 210 -4.10 -40.44 -9.15
CA VAL A 210 -2.73 -40.26 -8.66
C VAL A 210 -1.96 -39.32 -9.57
N GLY A 211 -1.33 -38.30 -8.98
CA GLY A 211 -0.64 -37.23 -9.70
C GLY A 211 -1.53 -36.07 -10.16
N GLN A 212 -2.85 -36.15 -9.96
CA GLN A 212 -3.74 -34.99 -10.14
C GLN A 212 -3.41 -33.91 -9.10
N VAL A 213 -3.42 -32.65 -9.53
CA VAL A 213 -3.32 -31.48 -8.66
C VAL A 213 -4.71 -30.94 -8.39
N VAL A 214 -5.01 -30.67 -7.12
CA VAL A 214 -6.30 -30.16 -6.63
C VAL A 214 -6.08 -29.02 -5.62
N THR A 215 -7.11 -28.22 -5.36
CA THR A 215 -7.01 -27.01 -4.51
C THR A 215 -8.05 -27.00 -3.36
N PRO A 216 -7.96 -27.92 -2.39
CA PRO A 216 -9.02 -28.18 -1.40
C PRO A 216 -9.23 -27.13 -0.31
N PHE A 217 -8.39 -26.11 -0.29
CA PHE A 217 -8.44 -24.98 0.64
C PHE A 217 -8.78 -23.66 -0.06
N GLY A 218 -9.24 -23.74 -1.30
CA GLY A 218 -9.73 -22.60 -2.08
C GLY A 218 -11.25 -22.55 -2.12
N ASP A 219 -11.78 -21.46 -2.69
CA ASP A 219 -13.18 -21.35 -3.04
C ASP A 219 -13.35 -21.46 -4.57
N PRO A 220 -13.66 -22.65 -5.13
CA PRO A 220 -13.82 -22.83 -6.57
C PRO A 220 -14.91 -21.94 -7.23
N ASN A 221 -15.79 -21.33 -6.44
CA ASN A 221 -16.86 -20.43 -6.87
C ASN A 221 -16.46 -18.96 -6.74
N ASP A 222 -15.31 -18.65 -6.15
CA ASP A 222 -14.74 -17.30 -6.15
C ASP A 222 -13.99 -17.10 -7.49
N PRO A 223 -14.55 -16.31 -8.43
CA PRO A 223 -13.93 -16.09 -9.73
C PRO A 223 -12.66 -15.23 -9.66
N ASP A 224 -12.47 -14.50 -8.55
CA ASP A 224 -11.42 -13.51 -8.38
C ASP A 224 -10.27 -14.05 -7.52
N SER A 225 -10.55 -15.03 -6.64
CA SER A 225 -9.55 -15.65 -5.77
C SER A 225 -9.93 -17.10 -5.41
N PRO A 226 -9.84 -18.04 -6.36
CA PRO A 226 -10.13 -19.46 -6.10
C PRO A 226 -9.08 -20.16 -5.22
N MET A 227 -8.24 -19.39 -4.52
CA MET A 227 -6.89 -19.76 -4.08
C MET A 227 -6.92 -20.78 -2.93
N GLY A 228 -6.87 -22.06 -3.30
CA GLY A 228 -6.32 -23.11 -2.46
C GLY A 228 -4.86 -23.35 -2.79
N TRP A 229 -4.15 -24.08 -1.94
CA TRP A 229 -2.82 -24.57 -2.29
C TRP A 229 -2.92 -25.76 -3.25
N ASP A 230 -1.99 -25.83 -4.19
CA ASP A 230 -1.82 -26.98 -5.06
C ASP A 230 -1.43 -28.20 -4.23
N CYS A 231 -2.34 -29.16 -4.14
CA CYS A 231 -2.16 -30.44 -3.46
C CYS A 231 -2.13 -31.56 -4.51
N ALA A 232 -1.07 -32.37 -4.52
CA ALA A 232 -0.97 -33.52 -5.41
C ALA A 232 -1.52 -34.78 -4.72
N VAL A 233 -2.31 -35.56 -5.45
CA VAL A 233 -2.72 -36.90 -5.00
C VAL A 233 -1.50 -37.83 -5.06
N GLU A 234 -0.90 -38.14 -3.92
CA GLU A 234 0.31 -38.98 -3.86
C GLU A 234 0.01 -40.48 -4.05
N SER A 235 -1.11 -40.96 -3.51
CA SER A 235 -1.50 -42.36 -3.58
C SER A 235 -3.01 -42.52 -3.50
N TYR A 236 -3.51 -43.63 -4.03
CA TYR A 236 -4.92 -44.01 -3.96
C TYR A 236 -5.01 -45.52 -3.89
N ASP A 237 -5.55 -46.04 -2.80
CA ASP A 237 -5.87 -47.46 -2.66
C ASP A 237 -7.38 -47.65 -2.85
N PRO A 238 -7.85 -48.15 -4.01
CA PRO A 238 -9.28 -48.30 -4.25
C PRO A 238 -9.96 -49.33 -3.32
N LEU A 239 -9.21 -50.05 -2.49
CA LEU A 239 -9.73 -51.05 -1.55
C LEU A 239 -9.87 -50.53 -0.11
N TYR A 240 -9.28 -49.38 0.24
CA TYR A 240 -9.21 -48.88 1.63
C TYR A 240 -9.37 -47.37 1.72
#